data_AF-A0A7V9EZY4-F1
#
_entry.id   AF-A0A7V9EZY4-F1
#
_cell.length_a   1.000
_cell.length_b   1.000
_cell.length_c   1.000
_cell.angle_alpha   90.00
_cell.angle_beta   90.00
_cell.angle_gamma   90.00
#
_symmetry.space_group_name_H-M   'P 1'
#
loop_
_entity.id
_entity.type
_entity.pdbx_description
1 polymer ?
#
loop_
_entity_poly.entity_id
_entity_poly.type
_entity_poly.pdbx_seq_one_letter_code
_entity_poly.pdbx_strand_id
1 'polypeptide(L)' 'HWGKRHFQTAATLAPRYPEWDRFAAVRARLDPEGRFANRYVERVLGAVDDRQPA' A
#
# COMPACT_ATOMS: atom_id res chain seq x y z
N HIS A 1 -8.57 -6.88 10.27
CA HIS A 1 -7.29 -6.98 11.02
C HIS A 1 -6.22 -7.49 10.07
N TRP A 2 -5.06 -6.84 9.99
CA TRP A 2 -4.00 -7.17 9.05
C TRP A 2 -3.43 -8.59 9.25
N GLY A 3 -3.05 -8.93 10.47
CA GLY A 3 -2.47 -10.26 10.79
C GLY A 3 -3.44 -11.45 10.84
N LYS A 4 -4.68 -11.34 10.33
CA LYS A 4 -5.66 -12.44 10.29
C LYS A 4 -5.99 -12.81 8.84
N ARG A 5 -6.56 -13.99 8.60
CA ARG A 5 -7.05 -14.35 7.27
C ARG A 5 -8.09 -13.33 6.79
N HIS A 6 -7.85 -12.77 5.62
CA HIS A 6 -8.75 -11.86 4.91
C HIS A 6 -8.39 -11.83 3.41
N PHE A 7 -9.32 -11.30 2.61
CA PHE A 7 -9.21 -11.22 1.15
C PHE A 7 -9.15 -9.78 0.61
N GLN A 8 -9.01 -8.81 1.52
CA GLN A 8 -8.89 -7.40 1.18
C GLN A 8 -7.71 -7.12 0.24
N THR A 9 -7.91 -6.13 -0.64
CA THR A 9 -6.92 -5.56 -1.55
C THR A 9 -6.75 -4.07 -1.27
N ALA A 10 -5.70 -3.45 -1.85
CA ALA A 10 -5.50 -2.00 -1.82
C ALA A 10 -6.77 -1.22 -2.21
N ALA A 11 -7.44 -1.59 -3.32
CA ALA A 11 -8.67 -0.94 -3.78
C ALA A 11 -9.82 -1.00 -2.76
N THR A 12 -9.92 -2.11 -2.02
CA THR A 12 -10.91 -2.22 -0.95
C THR A 12 -10.50 -1.43 0.29
N LEU A 13 -9.22 -1.32 0.61
CA LEU A 13 -8.74 -0.72 1.86
C LEU A 13 -8.60 0.81 1.75
N ALA A 14 -8.19 1.34 0.60
CA ALA A 14 -8.01 2.76 0.36
C ALA A 14 -9.19 3.64 0.81
N PRO A 15 -10.46 3.38 0.43
CA PRO A 15 -11.59 4.22 0.85
C PRO A 15 -11.91 4.14 2.36
N ARG A 16 -11.33 3.19 3.10
CA ARG A 16 -11.56 2.98 4.54
C ARG A 16 -10.55 3.70 5.42
N TYR A 17 -9.44 4.16 4.85
CA TYR A 17 -8.36 4.81 5.58
C TYR A 17 -8.13 6.21 4.98
N PRO A 18 -8.61 7.28 5.63
CA PRO A 18 -8.54 8.65 5.10
C PRO A 18 -7.11 9.11 4.73
N GLU A 19 -6.10 8.62 5.45
CA GLU A 19 -4.68 8.97 5.23
C GLU A 19 -3.94 7.97 4.32
N TRP A 20 -4.67 7.26 3.45
CA TRP A 20 -4.10 6.23 2.57
C TRP A 20 -2.95 6.77 1.70
N ASP A 21 -3.20 7.87 1.00
CA ASP A 21 -2.23 8.47 0.07
C ASP A 21 -1.01 9.04 0.82
N ARG A 22 -1.23 9.60 2.02
CA ARG A 22 -0.15 10.05 2.89
C ARG A 22 0.76 8.89 3.28
N PHE A 23 0.21 7.73 3.61
CA PHE A 23 0.99 6.55 3.93
C PHE A 23 1.73 5.98 2.71
N ALA A 24 1.09 5.97 1.52
CA ALA A 24 1.75 5.60 0.27
C ALA A 24 2.94 6.51 -0.05
N ALA A 25 2.80 7.83 0.12
CA ALA A 25 3.87 8.80 -0.07
C ALA A 25 5.06 8.57 0.89
N VAL A 26 4.79 8.21 2.15
CA VAL A 26 5.84 7.85 3.11
C VAL A 26 6.61 6.60 2.67
N ARG A 27 5.91 5.57 2.16
CA ARG A 27 6.56 4.37 1.61
C ARG A 27 7.45 4.71 0.42
N ALA A 28 6.95 5.49 -0.53
CA ALA A 28 7.73 5.93 -1.69
C ALA A 28 8.98 6.72 -1.30
N ARG A 29 8.91 7.54 -0.25
CA ARG A 29 10.06 8.32 0.23
C ARG A 29 11.11 7.48 0.96
N LEU A 30 10.68 6.52 1.78
CA LEU A 30 11.58 5.78 2.69
C LEU A 30 12.07 4.45 2.12
N ASP A 31 11.34 3.86 1.18
CA ASP A 31 11.68 2.60 0.52
C ASP A 31 11.43 2.70 -0.99
N PRO A 32 12.14 3.60 -1.71
CA PRO A 32 11.87 3.87 -3.14
C PRO A 32 12.09 2.64 -4.04
N GLU A 33 12.94 1.70 -3.61
CA GLU A 33 13.21 0.45 -4.33
C GLU A 33 12.25 -0.69 -3.93
N GLY A 34 11.35 -0.45 -2.97
CA GLY A 34 10.40 -1.45 -2.48
C GLY A 34 11.05 -2.66 -1.80
N ARG A 35 12.21 -2.49 -1.15
CA ARG A 35 12.95 -3.58 -0.49
C ARG A 35 12.13 -4.29 0.60
N PHE A 36 11.18 -3.59 1.21
CA PHE A 36 10.28 -4.16 2.22
C PHE A 36 8.94 -4.63 1.65
N ALA A 37 8.75 -4.56 0.33
CA ALA A 37 7.57 -5.09 -0.32
C ALA A 37 7.66 -6.61 -0.50
N ASN A 38 6.52 -7.27 -0.29
CA ASN A 38 6.30 -8.67 -0.65
C ASN A 38 4.90 -8.79 -1.24
N ARG A 39 4.55 -9.96 -1.78
CA ARG A 39 3.24 -10.18 -2.41
C ARG A 39 2.05 -9.81 -1.53
N TYR A 40 2.14 -10.00 -0.21
CA TYR A 40 1.06 -9.61 0.70
C TYR A 40 0.96 -8.09 0.81
N VAL A 41 2.08 -7.40 1.03
CA VAL A 41 2.18 -5.93 1.10
C VAL A 41 1.69 -5.31 -0.21
N GLU A 42 2.12 -5.82 -1.36
CA GLU A 42 1.68 -5.35 -2.68
C GLU A 42 0.18 -5.52 -2.87
N ARG A 43 -0.37 -6.70 -2.54
CA ARG A 43 -1.82 -6.95 -2.64
C ARG A 43 -2.64 -5.97 -1.81
N VAL A 44 -2.18 -5.70 -0.58
CA VAL A 44 -2.99 -4.97 0.40
C VAL A 44 -2.69 -3.48 0.45
N LEU A 45 -1.55 -3.01 -0.06
CA LEU A 45 -1.12 -1.61 -0.01
C LEU A 45 -0.66 -1.06 -1.38
N GLY A 46 -0.62 -1.87 -2.44
CA GLY A 46 -0.10 -1.48 -3.75
C GLY A 46 1.43 -1.48 -3.85
N ALA A 47 1.93 -1.41 -5.09
CA ALA A 47 3.34 -1.25 -5.39
C ALA A 47 3.85 0.13 -4.94
N VAL A 48 5.15 0.25 -4.66
CA VAL A 48 5.74 1.53 -4.21
C VAL A 48 5.99 2.51 -5.37
N ASP A 49 6.20 1.99 -6.59
CA ASP A 49 6.49 2.78 -7.80
C ASP A 49 5.25 3.06 -8.67
N ASP A 50 4.04 2.75 -8.16
CA ASP A 50 2.81 3.27 -8.78
C ASP A 50 2.73 4.77 -8.47
N ARG A 51 3.53 5.56 -9.19
CA ARG A 51 3.30 7.00 -9.33
C ARG A 51 1.91 7.14 -9.91
N GLN A 52 0.95 7.45 -9.03
CA GLN A 52 -0.37 7.87 -9.43
C GLN A 52 -0.21 9.04 -10.40
N PRO A 53 -0.67 8.96 -11.66
CA PRO A 53 -0.75 10.15 -12.49
C PRO A 53 -1.67 11.14 -11.77
N ALA A 54 -1.29 12.42 -11.84
CA ALA A 54 -2.03 13.55 -11.29
C ALA A 54 -3.51 13.54 -11.70
#